data_AF-A0A353R0I6-F1
#
_entry.id   AF-A0A353R0I6-F1
#
_cell.length_a   1.000
_cell.length_b   1.000
_cell.length_c   1.000
_cell.angle_alpha   90.00
_cell.angle_beta   90.00
_cell.angle_gamma   90.00
#
_symmetry.space_group_name_H-M   'P 1'
#
loop_
_entity.id
_entity.type
_entity.pdbx_description
1 polymer ?
#
loop_
_entity_poly.entity_id
_entity_poly.type
_entity_poly.pdbx_seq_one_letter_code
_entity_poly.pdbx_strand_id
1 'polypeptide(L)' 'MDAFLEWLETTADQTATATEQCVRVTALRPGMVLTRDVYTRGKLLLLATGHTLDEPIIAKLSAMENRGEEWRFYVRMPP' A
#
# COMPACT_ATOMS: atom_id res chain seq x y z
N MET A 1 8.37 -19.63 -29.13
CA MET A 1 8.38 -18.77 -27.94
C MET A 1 6.97 -18.22 -27.83
N ASP A 2 6.28 -18.45 -26.71
CA ASP A 2 4.85 -18.16 -26.60
C ASP A 2 4.60 -16.65 -26.59
N ALA A 3 3.73 -16.16 -27.47
CA ALA A 3 3.32 -14.76 -27.55
C ALA A 3 2.74 -14.22 -26.22
N PHE A 4 2.31 -15.13 -25.33
CA PHE A 4 1.87 -14.81 -23.98
C PHE A 4 3.02 -14.38 -23.06
N LEU A 5 4.21 -14.99 -23.18
CA LEU A 5 5.39 -14.60 -22.39
C LEU A 5 5.94 -13.26 -22.85
N GLU A 6 5.97 -13.03 -24.16
CA GLU A 6 6.41 -11.76 -24.76
C GLU A 6 5.48 -10.59 -24.38
N TRP A 7 4.17 -10.86 -24.27
CA TRP A 7 3.21 -9.90 -23.73
C TRP A 7 3.38 -9.63 -22.24
N LEU A 8 3.69 -10.65 -21.42
CA LEU A 8 4.00 -10.47 -20.00
C LEU A 8 5.26 -9.63 -19.77
N GLU A 9 6.30 -9.84 -20.56
CA GLU A 9 7.54 -9.05 -20.50
C GLU A 9 7.30 -7.60 -20.96
N THR A 10 6.52 -7.41 -22.03
CA THR A 10 6.18 -6.07 -22.53
C THR A 10 5.31 -5.28 -21.55
N THR A 11 4.39 -5.94 -20.84
CA THR A 11 3.56 -5.29 -19.81
C THR A 11 4.32 -5.05 -18.51
N ALA A 12 5.32 -5.87 -18.18
CA ALA A 12 6.18 -5.66 -17.03
C ALA A 12 6.99 -4.35 -17.15
N ASP A 13 7.49 -4.03 -18.35
CA ASP A 13 8.35 -2.85 -18.58
C ASP A 13 7.56 -1.52 -18.65
N GLN A 14 6.27 -1.57 -18.98
CA GLN A 14 5.41 -0.37 -19.08
C GLN A 14 4.89 0.12 -17.72
N THR A 15 5.23 -0.56 -16.62
CA THR A 15 4.86 -0.17 -15.25
C THR A 15 6.05 0.43 -14.50
N ALA A 16 6.84 1.28 -15.15
CA ALA A 16 7.85 2.12 -14.48
C ALA A 16 7.18 3.27 -13.69
N THR A 17 6.24 2.95 -12.80
CA THR A 17 5.38 3.91 -12.10
C THR A 17 5.47 3.66 -10.60
N ALA A 18 6.29 4.47 -9.91
CA ALA A 18 6.45 4.53 -8.46
C ALA A 18 6.48 3.16 -7.74
N THR A 19 7.69 2.63 -7.52
CA THR A 19 7.95 1.35 -6.85
C THR A 19 7.06 1.20 -5.61
N GLU A 20 6.08 0.29 -5.69
CA GLU A 20 5.23 -0.05 -4.55
C GLU A 20 6.11 -0.57 -3.41
N GLN A 21 5.98 0.02 -2.22
CA GLN A 21 6.71 -0.38 -1.03
C GLN A 21 5.75 -1.03 -0.04
N CYS A 22 6.11 -2.22 0.43
CA CYS A 22 5.41 -2.90 1.52
C CYS A 22 6.08 -2.56 2.86
N VAL A 23 5.38 -1.80 3.72
CA VAL A 23 5.92 -1.27 4.97
C VAL A 23 5.03 -1.57 6.17
N ARG A 24 5.62 -1.51 7.37
CA ARG A 24 4.90 -1.52 8.66
C ARG A 24 4.42 -0.11 9.00
N VAL A 25 3.51 0.03 9.98
CA VAL A 25 2.97 1.33 10.39
C VAL A 25 4.07 2.32 10.80
N THR A 26 5.15 1.82 11.40
CA THR A 26 6.30 2.61 11.89
C THR A 26 7.10 3.30 10.78
N ALA A 27 7.01 2.77 9.57
CA ALA A 27 7.68 3.31 8.39
C ALA A 27 6.76 4.20 7.54
N LEU A 28 5.47 4.32 7.90
CA LEU A 28 4.57 5.25 7.23
C LEU A 28 5.01 6.69 7.48
N ARG A 29 4.83 7.52 6.45
CA ARG A 29 5.09 8.95 6.47
C ARG A 29 3.91 9.69 5.84
N PRO A 30 3.63 10.91 6.29
CA PRO A 30 2.62 11.75 5.66
C PRO A 30 2.92 11.94 4.18
N GLY A 31 1.87 12.02 3.36
CA GLY A 31 1.97 12.15 1.91
C GLY A 31 2.13 10.83 1.16
N MET A 32 2.44 9.71 1.84
CA MET A 32 2.40 8.38 1.21
C MET A 32 0.98 8.06 0.74
N VAL A 33 0.87 7.42 -0.43
CA VAL A 33 -0.44 7.05 -1.00
C VAL A 33 -0.58 5.54 -0.98
N LEU A 34 -1.71 5.04 -0.45
CA LEU A 34 -2.02 3.62 -0.47
C LEU A 34 -2.19 3.13 -1.91
N THR A 35 -1.55 2.02 -2.24
CA THR A 35 -1.69 1.33 -3.53
C THR A 35 -2.64 0.14 -3.44
N ARG A 36 -3.08 -0.22 -2.22
CA ARG A 36 -4.06 -1.28 -1.96
C ARG A 36 -5.00 -0.89 -0.83
N ASP A 37 -6.17 -1.50 -0.84
CA ASP A 37 -7.15 -1.39 0.25
C ASP A 37 -6.60 -2.00 1.53
N VAL A 38 -6.88 -1.36 2.65
CA VAL A 38 -6.54 -1.82 4.00
C VAL A 38 -7.83 -2.27 4.67
N TYR A 39 -7.85 -3.52 5.13
CA TYR A 39 -8.98 -4.11 5.84
C TYR A 39 -8.58 -4.43 7.28
N THR A 40 -9.54 -4.32 8.20
CA THR A 40 -9.39 -4.88 9.55
C THR A 40 -9.40 -6.40 9.48
N ARG A 41 -8.97 -7.05 10.56
CA ARG A 41 -9.14 -8.51 10.72
C ARG A 41 -10.58 -8.99 10.53
N GLY A 42 -11.56 -8.15 10.85
CA GLY A 42 -12.99 -8.40 10.65
C GLY A 42 -13.49 -8.22 9.21
N LYS A 43 -12.59 -8.03 8.23
CA LYS A 43 -12.90 -7.76 6.81
C LYS A 43 -13.66 -6.45 6.57
N LEU A 44 -13.60 -5.52 7.52
CA LEU A 44 -14.13 -4.17 7.30
C LEU A 44 -13.07 -3.31 6.61
N LEU A 45 -13.47 -2.60 5.54
CA LEU A 45 -12.59 -1.66 4.86
C LEU A 45 -12.24 -0.51 5.80
N LEU A 46 -10.96 -0.31 6.05
CA LEU A 46 -10.44 0.75 6.91
C LEU A 46 -9.98 1.95 6.07
N LEU A 47 -9.24 1.70 4.99
CA LEU A 47 -8.81 2.70 4.02
C LEU A 47 -8.86 2.10 2.62
N ALA A 48 -9.30 2.89 1.65
CA ALA A 48 -9.31 2.49 0.25
C ALA A 48 -7.97 2.82 -0.42
N THR A 49 -7.68 2.07 -1.49
CA THR A 49 -6.62 2.36 -2.45
C THR A 49 -6.72 3.81 -2.95
N GLY A 50 -5.58 4.45 -3.17
CA GLY A 50 -5.48 5.84 -3.63
C GLY A 50 -5.58 6.87 -2.51
N HIS A 51 -5.83 6.44 -1.27
CA HIS A 51 -5.90 7.35 -0.14
C HIS A 51 -4.52 7.83 0.30
N THR A 52 -4.36 9.14 0.47
CA THR A 52 -3.15 9.76 1.00
C THR A 52 -3.15 9.68 2.52
N LEU A 53 -2.05 9.22 3.09
CA LEU A 53 -1.85 9.10 4.52
C LEU A 53 -1.40 10.45 5.10
N ASP A 54 -2.07 10.90 6.15
CA ASP A 54 -1.71 12.08 6.93
C ASP A 54 -1.32 11.68 8.37
N GLU A 55 -0.75 12.62 9.14
CA GLU A 55 -0.40 12.38 10.54
C GLU A 55 -1.56 11.79 11.37
N PRO A 56 -2.79 12.35 11.34
CA PRO A 56 -3.92 11.82 12.10
C PRO A 56 -4.26 10.35 11.77
N ILE A 57 -4.23 9.96 10.49
CA ILE A 57 -4.47 8.59 10.06
C ILE A 57 -3.35 7.67 10.55
N ILE A 58 -2.09 8.07 10.37
CA ILE A 58 -0.93 7.27 10.80
C ILE A 58 -0.96 7.05 12.32
N ALA A 59 -1.34 8.07 13.10
CA ALA A 59 -1.49 7.94 14.54
C ALA A 59 -2.60 6.94 14.93
N LYS A 60 -3.75 6.98 14.25
CA LYS A 60 -4.83 5.99 14.46
C LYS A 60 -4.40 4.58 14.09
N LEU A 61 -3.75 4.42 12.94
CA LEU A 61 -3.22 3.13 12.49
C LEU A 61 -2.23 2.55 13.52
N SER A 62 -1.34 3.39 14.04
CA SER A 62 -0.34 3.00 15.05
C SER A 62 -1.00 2.57 16.36
N ALA A 63 -2.04 3.29 16.80
CA ALA A 63 -2.79 2.93 18.00
C ALA A 63 -3.55 1.61 17.86
N MET A 64 -3.96 1.24 16.64
CA MET A 64 -4.64 -0.03 16.36
C MET A 64 -3.64 -1.19 16.25
N GLU A 65 -2.46 -0.99 15.64
CA GLU A 65 -1.42 -2.04 15.56
C GLU A 65 -0.99 -2.51 16.97
N ASN A 66 -0.85 -1.57 17.91
CA ASN A 66 -0.52 -1.85 19.31
C ASN A 66 -1.54 -2.72 20.06
N ARG A 67 -2.74 -2.94 19.50
CA ARG A 67 -3.77 -3.85 20.07
C ARG A 67 -3.63 -5.28 19.56
N GLY A 68 -2.55 -5.59 18.82
CA GLY A 68 -2.22 -6.92 18.32
C GLY A 68 -2.69 -7.19 16.89
N GLU A 69 -3.05 -6.14 16.13
CA GLU A 69 -3.20 -6.28 14.68
C GLU A 69 -1.83 -6.10 14.03
N GLU A 70 -1.41 -7.01 13.15
CA GLU A 70 -0.19 -6.84 12.36
C GLU A 70 -0.57 -6.46 10.93
N TRP A 71 -0.41 -5.18 10.59
CA TRP A 71 -0.76 -4.69 9.26
C TRP A 71 0.46 -4.50 8.37
N ARG A 72 0.25 -4.75 7.08
CA ARG A 72 1.19 -4.43 6.01
C ARG A 72 0.53 -3.40 5.11
N PHE A 73 1.22 -2.30 4.90
CA PHE A 73 0.75 -1.20 4.07
C PHE A 73 1.53 -1.22 2.77
N TYR A 74 0.80 -1.20 1.66
CA TYR A 74 1.36 -1.06 0.33
C TYR A 74 1.17 0.38 -0.09
N VAL A 75 2.29 1.09 -0.27
CA VAL A 75 2.31 2.52 -0.49
C VAL A 75 3.25 2.90 -1.61
N ARG A 76 3.00 4.05 -2.21
CA ARG A 76 3.97 4.77 -3.04
C ARG A 76 4.31 6.10 -2.40
N MET A 77 5.54 6.55 -2.61
CA MET A 77 5.92 7.92 -2.26
C MET A 77 5.14 8.92 -3.13
N PRO A 78 4.79 10.09 -2.59
CA PRO A 78 4.26 11.18 -3.40
C PRO A 78 5.31 11.57 -4.47
N PRO A 79 4.87 12.00 -5.66
CA PRO A 79 5.76 12.50 -6.71
C PRO A 79 6.50 13.78 -6.31
#